data_AF-W2FY01-F1
#
_entry.id   AF-W2FY01-F1
#
_cell.length_a   1.000
_cell.length_b   1.000
_cell.length_c   1.000
_cell.angle_alpha   90.00
_cell.angle_beta   90.00
_cell.angle_gamma   90.00
#
_symmetry.space_group_name_H-M   'P 1'
#
loop_
_entity.id
_entity.type
_entity.pdbx_description
1 polymer ?
#
loop_
_entity_poly.entity_id
_entity_poly.type
_entity_poly.pdbx_seq_one_letter_code
_entity_poly.pdbx_strand_id
1 'polypeptide(L)'
;MPPALPWSELAIGLKEEDADLLLETFKAFKISKSDQAQCTVCNDPSPHNMRKRILLCACHQCQLAMPYARCLWRGKRLQCGRHNVVDVFQTGTY
;
A
#
# COMPACT_ATOMS: atom_id res chain seq x y z
N MET A 1 -15.25 15.76 -0.42
CA MET A 1 -14.35 14.60 -0.30
C MET A 1 -12.91 15.08 -0.45
N PRO A 2 -11.95 14.63 0.38
CA PRO A 2 -10.55 14.99 0.17
C PRO A 2 -10.07 14.47 -1.19
N PRO A 3 -9.21 15.21 -1.91
CA PRO A 3 -8.73 14.81 -3.23
C PRO A 3 -8.02 13.45 -3.15
N ALA A 4 -8.26 12.62 -4.16
CA ALA A 4 -7.60 11.32 -4.28
C ALA A 4 -6.09 11.56 -4.42
N LEU A 5 -5.29 10.88 -3.61
CA LEU A 5 -3.83 10.89 -3.77
C LEU A 5 -3.47 10.29 -5.14
N PRO A 6 -2.49 10.86 -5.86
CA PRO A 6 -2.03 10.32 -7.13
C PRO A 6 -1.20 9.06 -6.87
N TRP A 7 -1.87 7.92 -6.77
CA TRP A 7 -1.23 6.62 -6.60
C TRP A 7 -0.61 6.17 -7.92
N SER A 8 0.69 5.86 -7.91
CA SER A 8 1.38 5.16 -8.98
C SER A 8 1.34 3.66 -8.71
N GLU A 9 0.98 2.89 -9.73
CA GLU A 9 0.99 1.43 -9.68
C GLU A 9 2.43 0.94 -9.67
N LEU A 10 2.75 0.03 -8.74
CA LEU A 10 4.05 -0.63 -8.70
C LEU A 10 3.95 -2.08 -9.18
N ALA A 11 2.90 -2.77 -8.73
CA ALA A 11 2.60 -4.12 -9.16
C ALA A 11 1.12 -4.42 -8.94
N ILE A 12 0.53 -5.20 -9.84
CA ILE A 12 -0.89 -5.55 -9.85
C ILE A 12 -1.01 -7.08 -9.93
N GLY A 13 -1.92 -7.66 -9.15
CA GLY A 13 -2.23 -9.08 -9.19
C GLY A 13 -1.11 -10.00 -8.70
N LEU A 14 -0.21 -9.52 -7.85
CA LEU A 14 0.84 -10.35 -7.25
C LEU A 14 0.24 -11.39 -6.31
N LYS A 15 0.93 -12.53 -6.15
CA LYS A 15 0.70 -13.39 -4.99
C LYS A 15 1.12 -12.64 -3.72
N GLU A 16 0.56 -13.04 -2.59
CA GLU A 16 0.93 -12.45 -1.29
C GLU A 16 2.44 -12.55 -1.00
N GLU A 17 3.07 -13.70 -1.27
CA GLU A 17 4.51 -13.91 -1.09
C GLU A 17 5.38 -12.94 -1.91
N ASP A 18 5.03 -12.75 -3.19
CA ASP A 18 5.75 -11.83 -4.09
C ASP A 18 5.53 -10.37 -3.69
N ALA A 19 4.32 -10.04 -3.23
CA ALA A 19 4.00 -8.71 -2.74
C ALA A 19 4.76 -8.40 -1.44
N ASP A 20 4.89 -9.37 -0.54
CA ASP A 20 5.64 -9.21 0.70
C ASP A 20 7.15 -9.04 0.41
N LEU A 21 7.72 -9.79 -0.53
CA LEU A 21 9.08 -9.58 -1.02
C LEU A 21 9.29 -8.18 -1.63
N LEU A 22 8.33 -7.70 -2.44
CA LEU A 22 8.36 -6.34 -2.96
C LEU A 22 8.36 -5.31 -1.83
N LEU A 23 7.56 -5.52 -0.79
CA LEU A 23 7.52 -4.63 0.38
C LEU A 23 8.84 -4.60 1.16
N GLU A 24 9.61 -5.69 1.19
CA GLU A 24 10.95 -5.71 1.80
C GLU A 24 11.93 -4.77 1.10
N THR A 25 11.72 -4.48 -0.19
CA THR A 25 12.55 -3.51 -0.93
C THR A 25 12.25 -2.06 -0.57
N PHE A 26 11.13 -1.79 0.11
CA PHE A 26 10.75 -0.45 0.50
C PHE A 26 11.55 0.00 1.73
N LYS A 27 11.77 1.32 1.84
CA LYS A 27 12.23 1.93 3.09
C LYS A 27 11.30 1.55 4.24
N ALA A 28 11.88 1.41 5.43
CA ALA A 28 11.15 1.02 6.63
C ALA A 28 9.83 1.81 6.75
N PHE A 29 8.74 1.09 6.97
CA PHE A 29 7.39 1.64 6.99
C PHE A 29 6.55 1.04 8.12
N LYS A 30 5.44 1.71 8.43
CA LYS A 30 4.40 1.21 9.33
C LYS A 30 3.04 1.28 8.68
N ILE A 31 2.16 0.36 9.03
CA ILE A 31 0.76 0.40 8.59
C ILE A 31 0.04 1.47 9.41
N SER A 32 -0.42 2.53 8.75
CA SER A 32 -1.17 3.62 9.41
C SER A 32 -2.67 3.38 9.43
N LYS A 33 -3.19 2.65 8.43
CA LYS A 33 -4.60 2.36 8.29
C LYS A 33 -4.77 0.99 7.65
N SER A 34 -5.75 0.22 8.10
CA SER A 34 -6.11 -1.09 7.56
C SER A 34 -7.63 -1.23 7.56
N ASP A 35 -8.25 -0.95 6.43
CA ASP A 35 -9.72 -1.01 6.27
C ASP A 35 -10.14 -2.22 5.44
N GLN A 36 -11.40 -2.61 5.56
CA GLN A 36 -12.07 -3.47 4.58
C GLN A 36 -12.89 -2.61 3.61
N ALA A 37 -12.91 -3.01 2.35
CA ALA A 37 -13.72 -2.41 1.29
C ALA A 37 -14.19 -3.50 0.32
N GLN A 38 -15.20 -3.23 -0.49
CA GLN A 38 -15.57 -4.13 -1.59
C GLN A 38 -14.35 -4.38 -2.49
N CYS A 39 -14.12 -5.63 -2.87
CA CYS A 39 -12.94 -6.01 -3.64
C CYS A 39 -12.97 -5.39 -5.04
N THR A 40 -11.85 -4.78 -5.41
CA THR A 40 -11.58 -4.27 -6.77
C THR A 40 -10.27 -4.83 -7.34
N VAL A 41 -9.64 -5.79 -6.65
CA VAL A 41 -8.32 -6.36 -6.99
C VAL A 41 -8.46 -7.52 -7.98
N CYS A 42 -9.47 -8.36 -7.79
CA CYS A 42 -9.72 -9.53 -8.63
C CYS A 42 -11.02 -9.37 -9.44
N ASN A 43 -11.15 -10.16 -10.50
CA ASN A 43 -12.32 -10.17 -11.38
C ASN A 43 -13.40 -11.20 -10.96
N ASP A 44 -13.43 -11.65 -9.70
CA ASP A 44 -14.47 -12.56 -9.22
C ASP A 44 -15.83 -11.84 -9.18
N PRO A 45 -16.86 -12.37 -9.85
CA PRO A 45 -18.19 -11.75 -9.87
C PRO A 45 -18.91 -11.81 -8.51
N SER A 46 -18.47 -12.68 -7.60
CA SER A 46 -19.08 -12.84 -6.28
C SER A 46 -18.66 -11.68 -5.36
N PRO A 47 -19.60 -11.00 -4.68
CA PRO A 47 -19.25 -9.92 -3.79
C PRO A 47 -18.43 -10.44 -2.61
N HIS A 48 -17.27 -9.82 -2.39
CA HIS A 48 -16.40 -10.09 -1.26
C HIS A 48 -15.55 -8.85 -0.94
N ASN A 49 -14.88 -8.88 0.21
CA ASN A 49 -14.07 -7.76 0.67
C ASN A 49 -12.61 -7.91 0.26
N MET A 50 -11.95 -6.79 0.03
CA MET A 50 -10.50 -6.64 0.06
C MET A 50 -10.06 -5.93 1.34
N ARG A 51 -8.82 -6.16 1.75
CA ARG A 51 -8.16 -5.40 2.81
C ARG A 51 -7.26 -4.33 2.19
N LYS A 52 -7.54 -3.07 2.49
CA LYS A 52 -6.75 -1.90 2.07
C LYS A 52 -5.87 -1.44 3.22
N ARG A 53 -4.55 -1.55 3.04
CA ARG A 53 -3.55 -1.04 3.98
C ARG A 53 -2.84 0.19 3.41
N ILE A 54 -2.73 1.24 4.22
CA ILE A 54 -1.90 2.42 3.91
C ILE A 54 -0.62 2.34 4.72
N LEU A 55 0.51 2.50 4.04
CA LEU A 55 1.85 2.44 4.59
C LEU A 55 2.42 3.85 4.68
N LEU A 56 2.98 4.21 5.83
CA LEU A 56 3.71 5.46 6.04
C LEU A 56 5.17 5.14 6.31
N CYS A 57 6.06 6.00 5.81
CA CYS A 57 7.48 5.93 6.11
C CYS A 57 7.73 5.95 7.63
N ALA A 58 8.61 5.07 8.07
CA ALA A 58 9.20 4.98 9.41
C ALA A 58 10.74 4.93 9.36
N CYS A 59 11.32 5.26 8.20
CA CYS A 59 12.77 5.26 7.97
C CYS A 59 13.46 6.36 8.78
N HIS A 60 14.51 5.98 9.51
CA HIS A 60 15.27 6.89 10.36
C HIS A 60 15.96 8.00 9.54
N GLN A 61 16.50 7.67 8.37
CA GLN A 61 17.13 8.64 7.47
C GLN A 61 16.14 9.71 7.02
N CYS A 62 14.89 9.35 6.71
CA CYS A 62 13.85 10.33 6.39
C CYS A 62 13.49 11.22 7.59
N GLN A 63 13.53 10.67 8.81
CA GLN A 63 13.29 11.44 10.03
C GLN A 63 14.41 12.46 10.29
N LEU A 64 15.66 12.09 10.04
CA LEU A 64 16.81 12.99 10.15
C LEU A 64 16.80 14.07 9.06
N ALA A 65 16.46 13.70 7.82
CA ALA A 65 16.40 14.65 6.70
C ALA A 65 15.28 15.69 6.85
N MET A 66 14.21 15.36 7.57
CA MET A 66 13.05 16.22 7.78
C MET A 66 12.59 16.20 9.25
N PRO A 67 13.33 16.84 10.17
CA PRO A 67 13.05 16.75 11.61
C PRO A 67 11.68 17.33 12.00
N TYR A 68 11.17 18.29 11.22
CA TYR A 68 9.91 18.98 11.46
C TYR A 68 8.77 18.56 10.53
N ALA A 69 9.00 17.60 9.62
CA ALA A 69 8.01 17.17 8.64
C ALA A 69 7.96 15.65 8.50
N ARG A 70 6.82 15.13 8.05
CA ARG A 70 6.71 13.71 7.73
C ARG A 70 7.18 13.46 6.31
N CYS A 71 7.80 12.31 6.08
CA CYS A 71 8.08 11.85 4.74
C CYS A 71 6.80 11.81 3.91
N LEU A 72 6.87 12.39 2.71
CA LEU A 72 5.75 12.47 1.79
C LEU A 72 5.43 11.12 1.14
N TRP A 73 6.38 10.19 1.15
CA TRP A 73 6.17 8.84 0.64
C TRP A 73 5.08 8.10 1.41
N ARG A 74 4.20 7.45 0.65
CA ARG A 74 3.20 6.52 1.17
C ARG A 74 3.10 5.31 0.26
N GLY A 75 2.92 4.15 0.86
CA GLY A 75 2.53 2.93 0.15
C GLY A 75 1.04 2.62 0.33
N LYS A 76 0.48 1.85 -0.59
CA LYS A 76 -0.86 1.27 -0.49
C LYS A 76 -0.81 -0.18 -0.96
N ARG A 77 -1.29 -1.08 -0.12
CA ARG A 77 -1.44 -2.51 -0.42
C ARG A 77 -2.93 -2.84 -0.42
N LEU A 78 -3.45 -3.41 -1.51
CA LEU A 78 -4.81 -3.91 -1.61
C LEU A 78 -4.74 -5.43 -1.72
N GLN A 79 -5.31 -6.16 -0.76
CA GLN A 79 -5.32 -7.63 -0.76
C GLN A 79 -6.74 -8.14 -0.93
N CYS A 80 -6.98 -8.95 -1.96
CA CYS A 80 -8.23 -9.68 -2.11
C CYS A 80 -8.43 -10.67 -0.95
N GLY A 81 -9.61 -10.67 -0.34
CA GLY A 81 -9.94 -11.58 0.77
C GLY A 81 -10.29 -13.02 0.37
N ARG A 82 -10.24 -13.36 -0.92
CA ARG A 82 -10.63 -14.68 -1.45
C ARG A 82 -9.54 -15.36 -2.27
N HIS A 83 -8.93 -14.62 -3.19
CA HIS A 83 -7.97 -15.15 -4.17
C HIS A 83 -6.50 -14.91 -3.77
N ASN A 84 -6.25 -14.29 -2.61
CA ASN A 84 -4.91 -13.95 -2.09
C ASN A 84 -4.01 -13.19 -3.10
N VAL A 85 -4.64 -12.47 -4.03
CA VAL A 85 -3.96 -11.55 -4.94
C VAL A 85 -3.83 -10.17 -4.31
N VAL A 86 -2.73 -9.49 -4.61
CA VAL A 86 -2.34 -8.24 -4.00
C VAL A 86 -1.89 -7.22 -5.05
N ASP A 87 -2.43 -6.02 -4.93
CA ASP A 87 -1.96 -4.84 -5.68
C ASP A 87 -1.16 -3.92 -4.76
N VAL A 88 -0.04 -3.40 -5.26
CA VAL A 88 0.87 -2.50 -4.56
C VAL A 88 1.02 -1.21 -5.33
N PHE A 89 0.88 -0.09 -4.63
CA PHE A 89 0.99 1.26 -5.16
C PHE A 89 1.84 2.12 -4.24
N GLN A 90 2.37 3.21 -4.78
CA GLN A 90 3.04 4.24 -3.99
C GLN A 90 2.65 5.65 -4.44
N THR A 91 2.99 6.64 -3.62
CA THR A 91 2.90 8.06 -3.97
C THR A 91 3.92 8.86 -3.16
N GLY A 92 4.25 10.06 -3.62
CA GLY A 92 5.27 10.92 -3.01
C GLY A 92 6.69 10.54 -3.42
N THR A 93 7.67 11.33 -2.99
CA THR A 93 9.08 11.13 -3.30
C THR A 93 9.69 10.03 -2.44
N TYR A 94 10.32 9.05 -3.09
CA TYR A 94 11.07 7.97 -2.41
C TYR A 94 12.35 8.52 -1.79
#